data_AF-A0A822GIV1-F1
#
_entry.id   AF-A0A822GIV1-F1
#
_cell.length_a   1.000
_cell.length_b   1.000
_cell.length_c   1.000
_cell.angle_alpha   90.00
_cell.angle_beta   90.00
_cell.angle_gamma   90.00
#
_symmetry.space_group_name_H-M   'P 1'
#
loop_
_entity.id
_entity.type
_entity.pdbx_description
1 polymer ?
#
loop_
_entity_poly.entity_id
_entity_poly.type
_entity_poly.pdbx_seq_one_letter_code
_entity_poly.pdbx_strand_id
1 'polypeptide(L)'
;SLLQADLNSDFNILFDPKAASIVLTADFPSIVLVGRAAMMATVNPYYIDSITTKINPYTKLIAKYYPRNLPMWDEATAAILTHSNLIIDTVYALADADIAYNSPFYGTIHI
;
A
#
# COMPACT_ATOMS: atom_id res chain seq x y z
N SER A 1 10.52 5.01 -10.22
CA SER A 1 10.14 6.00 -11.24
C SER A 1 8.62 6.07 -11.33
N LEU A 2 8.04 7.13 -11.91
CA LEU A 2 6.58 7.20 -12.20
C LEU A 2 6.11 5.96 -12.98
N LEU A 3 6.90 5.55 -13.98
CA LEU A 3 6.70 4.34 -14.76
C LEU A 3 6.48 3.06 -13.92
N GLN A 4 7.09 2.93 -12.73
CA GLN A 4 6.89 1.75 -11.89
C GLN A 4 5.56 1.79 -11.10
N ALA A 5 5.03 2.99 -10.85
CA ALA A 5 3.68 3.17 -10.31
C ALA A 5 2.63 2.90 -11.40
N ASP A 6 2.92 3.26 -12.65
CA ASP A 6 2.02 3.03 -13.80
C ASP A 6 1.96 1.55 -14.23
N LEU A 7 3.08 0.81 -14.13
CA LEU A 7 3.19 -0.56 -14.63
C LEU A 7 2.64 -1.64 -13.68
N ASN A 8 2.52 -1.35 -12.39
CA ASN A 8 2.04 -2.31 -11.39
C ASN A 8 0.62 -1.95 -10.98
N SER A 9 -0.36 -2.73 -11.45
CA SER A 9 -1.73 -2.65 -10.94
C SER A 9 -1.75 -3.10 -9.47
N ASP A 10 -2.10 -2.18 -8.58
CA ASP A 10 -2.39 -2.48 -7.18
C ASP A 10 -3.74 -3.20 -7.10
N PHE A 11 -3.79 -4.33 -6.40
CA PHE A 11 -4.99 -5.16 -6.36
C PHE A 11 -6.20 -4.43 -5.79
N ASN A 12 -6.02 -3.46 -4.88
CA ASN A 12 -7.11 -2.69 -4.30
C ASN A 12 -7.77 -1.80 -5.36
N ILE A 13 -6.96 -1.24 -6.27
CA ILE A 13 -7.44 -0.42 -7.38
C ILE A 13 -8.12 -1.30 -8.42
N LEU A 14 -7.53 -2.45 -8.74
CA LEU A 14 -8.11 -3.41 -9.67
C LEU A 14 -9.45 -3.99 -9.18
N PHE A 15 -9.58 -4.18 -7.87
CA PHE A 15 -10.79 -4.75 -7.26
C PHE A 15 -12.01 -3.86 -7.48
N ASP A 16 -11.87 -2.54 -7.32
CA ASP A 16 -12.92 -1.57 -7.64
C ASP A 16 -12.33 -0.26 -8.21
N PRO A 17 -12.07 -0.21 -9.53
CA PRO A 17 -11.47 0.97 -10.16
C PRO A 17 -12.39 2.19 -10.11
N LYS A 18 -13.71 1.98 -10.07
CA LYS A 18 -14.69 3.07 -10.02
C LYS A 18 -14.67 3.73 -8.65
N ALA A 19 -14.65 2.94 -7.59
CA ALA A 19 -14.49 3.47 -6.24
C ALA A 19 -13.14 4.18 -6.07
N ALA A 20 -12.06 3.61 -6.61
CA ALA A 20 -10.75 4.25 -6.61
C ALA A 20 -10.76 5.61 -7.30
N SER A 21 -11.34 5.71 -8.51
CA SER A 21 -11.47 6.98 -9.26
C SER A 21 -12.26 8.03 -8.47
N ILE A 22 -13.38 7.65 -7.84
CA ILE A 22 -14.16 8.56 -6.99
C ILE A 22 -13.33 9.08 -5.82
N VAL A 23 -12.54 8.23 -5.15
CA VAL A 23 -11.71 8.65 -4.03
C VAL A 23 -10.57 9.56 -4.48
N LEU A 24 -9.87 9.19 -5.55
CA LEU A 24 -8.72 9.94 -6.08
C LEU A 24 -9.10 11.33 -6.60
N THR A 25 -10.35 11.51 -7.04
CA THR A 25 -10.87 12.78 -7.57
C THR A 25 -11.77 13.54 -6.59
N ALA A 26 -11.97 13.01 -5.38
CA ALA A 26 -12.77 13.67 -4.34
C ALA A 26 -12.06 14.90 -3.75
N ASP A 27 -12.86 15.82 -3.21
CA ASP A 27 -12.39 17.09 -2.60
C ASP A 27 -11.84 16.88 -1.17
N PHE A 28 -11.02 15.85 -0.98
CA PHE A 28 -10.29 15.66 0.27
C PHE A 28 -9.13 16.65 0.36
N PRO A 29 -8.81 17.22 1.54
CA PRO A 29 -7.70 18.16 1.69
C PRO A 29 -6.34 17.59 1.28
N SER A 30 -6.17 16.26 1.40
CA SER A 30 -4.99 15.55 0.96
C SER A 30 -5.30 14.05 0.84
N ILE A 31 -4.72 13.43 -0.19
CA ILE A 31 -4.70 11.98 -0.39
C ILE A 31 -3.24 11.56 -0.49
N VAL A 32 -2.84 10.53 0.26
CA VAL A 32 -1.48 10.00 0.25
C VAL A 32 -1.51 8.56 -0.27
N LEU A 33 -0.85 8.34 -1.41
CA LEU A 33 -0.66 7.01 -1.98
C LEU A 33 0.69 6.45 -1.54
N VAL A 34 0.68 5.29 -0.88
CA VAL A 34 1.88 4.70 -0.26
C VAL A 34 2.43 3.48 -0.99
N GLY A 35 1.92 3.13 -2.17
CA GLY A 35 2.19 1.87 -2.86
C GLY A 35 3.68 1.47 -2.91
N ARG A 36 4.58 2.39 -3.28
CA ARG A 36 6.03 2.10 -3.29
C ARG A 36 6.62 1.87 -1.90
N ALA A 37 6.28 2.71 -0.93
CA ALA A 37 6.78 2.59 0.44
C ALA A 37 6.28 1.30 1.10
N ALA A 38 5.05 0.91 0.80
CA ALA A 38 4.39 -0.30 1.29
C ALA A 38 5.09 -1.60 0.81
N MET A 39 5.78 -1.58 -0.33
CA MET A 39 6.57 -2.73 -0.80
C MET A 39 7.87 -2.97 0.00
N MET A 40 8.34 -1.98 0.77
CA MET A 40 9.65 -2.04 1.42
C MET A 40 9.63 -2.75 2.79
N ALA A 41 8.44 -2.94 3.37
CA ALA A 41 8.27 -3.63 4.64
C ALA A 41 7.88 -5.08 4.38
N THR A 42 8.73 -6.05 4.75
CA THR A 42 8.40 -7.48 4.68
C THR A 42 8.65 -8.16 6.01
N VAL A 43 7.79 -9.11 6.36
CA VAL A 43 8.00 -9.96 7.54
C VAL A 43 9.08 -10.99 7.21
N ASN A 44 10.18 -10.93 7.93
CA ASN A 44 11.25 -11.92 7.87
C ASN A 44 11.37 -12.70 9.20
N PRO A 45 12.06 -13.85 9.23
CA PRO A 45 12.22 -14.63 10.46
C PRO A 45 12.82 -13.83 11.62
N TYR A 46 13.81 -12.95 11.36
CA TYR A 46 14.42 -12.13 12.40
C TYR A 46 13.41 -11.18 13.07
N TYR A 47 12.49 -10.61 12.30
CA TYR A 47 11.42 -9.79 12.84
C TYR A 47 10.50 -10.61 13.74
N ILE A 48 10.08 -11.81 13.30
CA ILE A 48 9.25 -12.71 14.12
C ILE A 48 9.96 -13.10 15.42
N ASP A 49 11.23 -13.45 15.36
CA ASP A 49 12.03 -13.78 16.54
C ASP A 49 12.11 -12.58 17.49
N SER A 50 12.31 -11.37 16.94
CA SER A 50 12.39 -10.14 17.74
C SER A 50 11.09 -9.85 18.50
N ILE A 51 9.93 -9.97 17.85
CA ILE A 51 8.64 -9.66 18.49
C ILE A 51 8.19 -10.78 19.44
N THR A 52 8.64 -12.01 19.23
CA THR A 52 8.31 -13.15 20.10
C THR A 52 9.17 -13.24 21.36
N THR A 53 10.19 -12.38 21.52
CA THR A 53 10.86 -12.17 22.82
C THR A 53 9.90 -11.68 23.92
N LYS A 54 8.83 -10.98 23.54
CA LYS A 54 7.74 -10.55 24.43
C LYS A 54 6.42 -11.16 23.97
N ILE A 55 6.09 -12.32 24.52
CA ILE A 55 4.89 -13.05 24.14
C ILE A 55 3.63 -12.37 24.69
N ASN A 56 2.74 -11.97 23.79
CA ASN A 56 1.40 -11.46 24.08
C ASN A 56 0.41 -11.96 23.00
N PRO A 57 -0.91 -11.70 23.12
CA PRO A 57 -1.88 -12.19 22.14
C PRO A 57 -1.59 -11.76 20.69
N TYR A 58 -1.10 -10.54 20.47
CA TYR A 58 -0.78 -10.03 19.14
C TYR A 58 0.47 -10.67 18.55
N THR A 59 1.54 -10.81 19.33
CA THR A 59 2.78 -11.44 18.83
C THR A 59 2.56 -12.92 18.50
N LYS A 60 1.65 -13.61 19.21
CA LYS A 60 1.19 -14.96 18.86
C LYS A 60 0.43 -14.99 17.53
N LEU A 61 -0.46 -14.04 17.28
CA LEU A 61 -1.22 -13.97 16.03
C LEU A 61 -0.31 -13.76 14.84
N ILE A 62 0.59 -12.78 14.91
CA ILE A 62 1.53 -12.48 13.81
C ILE A 62 2.44 -13.68 13.54
N ALA A 63 3.05 -14.26 14.57
CA ALA A 63 3.97 -15.39 14.41
C ALA A 63 3.30 -16.63 13.77
N LYS A 64 2.00 -16.83 14.03
CA LYS A 64 1.24 -18.00 13.56
C LYS A 64 0.62 -17.82 12.18
N TYR A 65 0.08 -16.63 11.89
CA TYR A 65 -0.80 -16.44 10.73
C TYR A 65 -0.28 -15.47 9.68
N TYR A 66 0.72 -14.63 10.00
CA TYR A 66 1.16 -13.62 9.05
C TYR A 66 1.90 -14.26 7.86
N PRO A 67 1.51 -13.94 6.59
CA PRO A 67 2.21 -14.44 5.42
C PRO A 67 3.65 -13.95 5.35
N ARG A 68 4.62 -14.85 5.22
CA ARG A 68 6.06 -14.51 5.21
C ARG A 68 6.61 -14.16 3.83
N ASN A 69 5.78 -14.25 2.81
CA ASN A 69 6.12 -14.01 1.41
C ASN A 69 5.45 -12.76 0.84
N LEU A 70 4.73 -12.00 1.67
CA LEU A 70 4.03 -10.78 1.27
C LEU A 70 4.58 -9.57 2.04
N PRO A 71 4.59 -8.38 1.42
CA PRO A 71 4.83 -7.14 2.13
C PRO A 71 3.75 -6.82 3.16
N MET A 72 4.12 -5.98 4.11
CA MET A 72 3.24 -5.41 5.13
C MET A 72 2.54 -4.16 4.60
N TRP A 73 1.73 -4.32 3.55
CA TRP A 73 1.18 -3.18 2.81
C TRP A 73 0.35 -2.25 3.70
N ASP A 74 -0.61 -2.82 4.42
CA ASP A 74 -1.54 -2.05 5.25
C ASP A 74 -0.87 -1.57 6.54
N GLU A 75 0.03 -2.37 7.12
CA GLU A 75 0.77 -1.95 8.32
C GLU A 75 1.76 -0.82 8.01
N ALA A 76 2.40 -0.84 6.84
CA ALA A 76 3.24 0.27 6.38
C ALA A 76 2.39 1.54 6.20
N THR A 77 1.19 1.41 5.63
CA THR A 77 0.22 2.51 5.50
C THR A 77 -0.13 3.11 6.87
N ALA A 78 -0.47 2.26 7.85
CA ALA A 78 -0.78 2.69 9.22
C ALA A 78 0.43 3.33 9.93
N ALA A 79 1.64 2.82 9.69
CA ALA A 79 2.87 3.41 10.22
C ALA A 79 3.09 4.82 9.66
N ILE A 80 2.92 5.01 8.34
CA ILE A 80 3.06 6.33 7.68
C ILE A 80 2.00 7.32 8.17
N LEU A 81 0.76 6.85 8.39
CA LEU A 81 -0.33 7.67 8.92
C LEU A 81 0.02 8.30 10.28
N THR A 82 0.78 7.57 11.12
CA THR A 82 1.14 8.02 12.48
C THR A 82 2.55 8.60 12.57
N HIS A 83 3.44 8.21 11.66
CA HIS A 83 4.86 8.57 11.63
C HIS A 83 5.27 8.95 10.20
N SER A 84 4.75 10.08 9.71
CA SER A 84 5.01 10.54 8.34
C SER A 84 6.50 10.82 8.06
N ASN A 85 7.31 11.02 9.10
CA ASN A 85 8.77 11.17 9.00
C ASN A 85 9.50 9.90 8.53
N LEU A 86 8.80 8.76 8.40
CA LEU A 86 9.32 7.56 7.74
C LEU A 86 9.42 7.72 6.22
N ILE A 87 8.69 8.68 5.64
CA ILE A 87 8.76 9.01 4.21
C ILE A 87 9.97 9.91 3.95
N ILE A 88 10.88 9.42 3.10
CA ILE A 88 12.12 10.13 2.75
C ILE A 88 11.99 11.00 1.49
N ASP A 89 10.98 10.75 0.67
CA ASP A 89 10.76 11.44 -0.60
C ASP A 89 9.28 11.35 -1.00
N THR A 90 8.76 12.38 -1.65
CA THR A 90 7.34 12.52 -2.02
C THR A 90 7.21 13.14 -3.41
N VAL A 91 6.32 12.58 -4.21
CA VAL A 91 5.94 13.12 -5.52
C VAL A 91 4.51 13.62 -5.44
N TYR A 92 4.28 14.85 -5.90
CA TYR A 92 2.95 15.41 -6.05
C TYR A 92 2.51 15.25 -7.50
N ALA A 93 1.33 14.69 -7.71
CA ALA A 93 0.77 14.50 -9.02
C ALA A 93 -0.76 14.42 -8.95
N LEU A 94 -1.40 14.60 -10.10
CA LEU A 94 -2.80 14.24 -10.28
C LEU A 94 -2.85 12.73 -10.49
N ALA A 95 -3.88 12.08 -10.01
CA ALA A 95 -4.03 10.64 -10.19
C ALA A 95 -5.49 10.29 -10.42
N ASP A 96 -5.74 9.31 -11.27
CA ASP A 96 -7.06 8.71 -11.47
C ASP A 96 -6.90 7.21 -11.79
N ALA A 97 -7.95 6.43 -11.56
CA ALA A 97 -7.99 5.03 -11.96
C ALA A 97 -8.60 4.88 -13.36
N ASP A 98 -8.05 3.97 -14.16
CA ASP A 98 -8.65 3.63 -15.46
C ASP A 98 -9.95 2.85 -15.27
N ILE A 99 -11.07 3.49 -15.61
CA ILE A 99 -12.42 2.93 -15.53
C ILE A 99 -13.00 2.58 -16.91
N ALA A 100 -12.23 2.71 -17.99
CA ALA A 100 -12.70 2.35 -19.31
C ALA A 100 -12.71 0.82 -19.45
N TYR A 101 -13.91 0.24 -19.53
CA TYR A 101 -14.11 -1.23 -19.52
C TYR A 101 -13.33 -1.98 -20.61
N ASN A 102 -13.04 -1.33 -21.73
CA ASN A 102 -12.29 -1.88 -22.86
C ASN A 102 -10.81 -1.51 -22.85
N SER A 103 -10.32 -0.80 -21.83
CA SER A 103 -8.91 -0.46 -21.68
C SER A 103 -8.11 -1.70 -21.28
N PRO A 104 -6.95 -1.98 -21.91
CA PRO A 104 -6.03 -2.99 -21.42
C PRO A 104 -5.42 -2.62 -20.05
N PHE A 105 -5.66 -1.40 -19.57
CA PHE A 105 -5.20 -0.86 -18.30
C PHE A 105 -6.33 -0.67 -17.29
N TYR A 106 -7.53 -1.22 -17.52
CA TYR A 106 -8.63 -1.13 -16.55
C TYR A 106 -8.18 -1.56 -15.15
N GLY A 107 -8.33 -0.68 -14.16
CA GLY A 107 -7.84 -0.90 -12.79
C GLY A 107 -6.36 -0.60 -12.55
N THR A 108 -5.70 0.18 -13.40
CA THR A 108 -4.42 0.83 -13.09
C THR A 108 -4.63 2.28 -12.68
N ILE A 109 -3.68 2.82 -11.91
CA ILE A 109 -3.58 4.27 -11.67
C ILE A 109 -2.81 4.89 -12.84
N HIS A 110 -3.29 6.04 -13.31
CA HIS A 110 -2.55 6.95 -14.19
C HIS A 110 -2.17 8.19 -13.39
N ILE A 111 -0.92 8.63 -13.53
CA ILE A 111 -0.32 9.78 -12.83
C ILE A 111 0.07 10.88 -13.84
#